data_AF-A0A834TTC9-F1
#
_entry.id   AF-A0A834TTC9-F1
#
_cell.length_a   1.000
_cell.length_b   1.000
_cell.length_c   1.000
_cell.angle_alpha   90.00
_cell.angle_beta   90.00
_cell.angle_gamma   90.00
#
_symmetry.space_group_name_H-M   'P 1'
#
loop_
_entity.id
_entity.type
_entity.pdbx_description
1 polymer ?
#
loop_
_entity_poly.entity_id
_entity_poly.type
_entity_poly.pdbx_seq_one_letter_code
_entity_poly.pdbx_strand_id
1 'polypeptide(L)' 'MGREGPPERGGCITANRRSSDEDSSAFVFKNCTITGNGKGLASLGRAYGDHSRVIIANSFLGDVVAPQGWVAWTAVGHE' A
#
# COMPACT_ATOMS: atom_id res chain seq x y z
N MET A 1 -26.52 3.66 -20.49
CA MET A 1 -25.14 4.10 -20.18
C MET A 1 -24.81 3.54 -18.81
N GLY A 2 -23.92 2.54 -18.76
CA GLY A 2 -23.74 1.68 -17.59
C GLY A 2 -23.29 2.47 -16.37
N ARG A 3 -23.88 2.16 -15.22
CA ARG A 3 -23.35 2.61 -13.93
C ARG A 3 -22.06 1.84 -13.73
N GLU A 4 -20.93 2.53 -13.89
CA GLU A 4 -19.64 2.08 -13.37
C GLU A 4 -19.88 1.64 -11.93
N GLY A 5 -19.78 0.33 -11.67
CA GLY A 5 -19.70 -0.17 -10.30
C GLY A 5 -18.49 0.49 -9.63
N PRO A 6 -18.46 0.60 -8.29
CA PRO A 6 -17.25 1.05 -7.62
C PRO A 6 -16.07 0.21 -8.14
N PRO A 7 -14.90 0.82 -8.44
CA PRO A 7 -13.74 0.08 -8.92
C PRO A 7 -13.51 -1.12 -8.00
N GLU A 8 -13.20 -2.28 -8.59
CA GLU A 8 -12.98 -3.51 -7.82
C GLU A 8 -12.12 -3.17 -6.60
N ARG A 9 -12.67 -3.40 -5.40
CA ARG A 9 -12.09 -2.92 -4.14
C ARG A 9 -10.78 -3.65 -3.89
N GLY A 10 -9.70 -3.08 -4.40
CA GLY A 10 -8.37 -3.57 -4.17
C GLY A 10 -7.97 -3.54 -2.70
N GLY A 11 -7.15 -4.49 -2.29
CA GLY A 11 -6.63 -4.59 -0.92
C GLY A 11 -5.38 -3.72 -0.70
N CYS A 12 -5.03 -3.49 0.56
CA CYS A 12 -3.74 -2.90 0.94
C CYS A 12 -2.94 -3.94 1.72
N ILE A 13 -1.70 -4.20 1.29
CA ILE A 13 -0.82 -5.18 1.94
C ILE A 13 -0.38 -4.65 3.32
N THR A 14 -0.18 -3.35 3.46
CA THR A 14 0.27 -2.72 4.72
C THR A 14 -0.61 -1.55 5.15
N ALA A 15 -0.68 -1.34 6.47
CA ALA A 15 -1.35 -0.22 7.12
C ALA A 15 -0.60 0.15 8.41
N ASN A 16 0.58 0.79 8.27
CA ASN A 16 1.42 1.15 9.41
C ASN A 16 0.87 2.42 10.11
N ARG A 17 0.88 2.42 11.45
CA ARG A 17 0.44 3.54 12.30
C ARG A 17 1.54 3.93 13.28
N ARG A 18 2.72 4.19 12.74
CA ARG A 18 3.80 4.84 13.47
C ARG A 18 3.30 6.18 14.04
N SER A 19 3.65 6.45 15.29
CA SER A 19 2.99 7.49 16.10
C SER A 19 3.63 8.87 16.03
N SER A 20 4.94 8.96 15.75
CA SER A 20 5.65 10.23 15.63
C SER A 20 6.91 10.12 14.77
N ASP A 21 7.59 11.23 14.51
CA ASP A 21 8.85 11.25 13.76
C ASP A 21 10.06 10.75 14.55
N GLU A 22 9.98 10.76 15.88
CA GLU A 22 10.99 10.22 16.80
C GLU A 22 10.85 8.71 16.97
N ASP A 23 9.66 8.16 16.73
CA ASP A 23 9.45 6.70 16.75
C ASP A 23 10.33 6.05 15.66
N SER A 24 11.24 5.17 16.04
CA SER A 24 12.15 4.51 15.09
C SER A 24 11.52 3.30 14.38
N SER A 25 10.28 2.94 14.70
CA SER A 25 9.61 1.76 14.16
C SER A 25 9.34 1.86 12.65
N ALA A 26 9.26 0.70 11.99
CA ALA A 26 8.89 0.58 10.59
C ALA A 26 8.45 -0.87 10.30
N PHE A 27 7.66 -1.07 9.25
CA PHE A 27 7.57 -2.40 8.62
C PHE A 27 8.62 -2.49 7.52
N VAL A 28 9.46 -3.54 7.56
CA VAL A 28 10.51 -3.76 6.56
C VAL A 28 10.34 -5.13 5.93
N PHE A 29 10.05 -5.15 4.63
CA PHE A 29 10.00 -6.35 3.80
C PHE A 29 11.26 -6.38 2.94
N LYS A 30 12.19 -7.27 3.27
CA LYS A 30 13.47 -7.40 2.58
C LYS A 30 13.62 -8.81 2.04
N ASN A 31 14.00 -8.94 0.76
CA ASN A 31 14.17 -10.22 0.09
C ASN A 31 12.87 -11.06 0.09
N CYS A 32 11.73 -10.41 -0.15
CA CYS A 32 10.41 -11.04 -0.18
C CYS A 32 9.89 -11.21 -1.62
N THR A 33 8.87 -12.05 -1.77
CA THR A 33 8.06 -12.18 -2.99
C THR A 33 6.64 -11.75 -2.67
N ILE A 34 6.17 -10.65 -3.27
CA ILE A 34 4.80 -10.16 -3.13
C ILE A 34 4.03 -10.59 -4.38
N THR A 35 3.07 -11.49 -4.22
CA THR A 35 2.27 -12.05 -5.31
C THR A 35 0.84 -12.34 -4.83
N GLY A 36 -0.08 -12.59 -5.76
CA GLY A 36 -1.49 -12.85 -5.48
C GLY A 36 -2.31 -13.02 -6.74
N ASN A 37 -3.61 -13.18 -6.56
CA ASN A 37 -4.55 -13.34 -7.67
C ASN A 37 -5.12 -11.99 -8.11
N GLY A 38 -5.32 -11.83 -9.41
CA GLY A 38 -5.91 -10.64 -10.01
C GLY A 38 -4.88 -9.54 -10.24
N LYS A 39 -4.85 -9.00 -11.46
CA LYS A 39 -3.84 -8.03 -11.89
C LYS A 39 -4.20 -6.63 -11.41
N GLY A 40 -3.26 -5.96 -10.74
CA GLY A 40 -3.39 -4.58 -10.29
C GLY A 40 -4.46 -4.35 -9.21
N LEU A 41 -4.84 -5.39 -8.46
CA LEU A 41 -5.85 -5.31 -7.42
C LEU A 41 -5.27 -4.99 -6.03
N ALA A 42 -3.96 -4.99 -5.82
CA ALA A 42 -3.35 -4.74 -4.51
C ALA A 42 -2.50 -3.48 -4.51
N SER A 43 -2.65 -2.65 -3.47
CA SER A 43 -1.68 -1.61 -3.14
C SER A 43 -0.68 -2.13 -2.11
N LEU A 44 0.57 -1.68 -2.20
CA LEU A 44 1.63 -1.94 -1.22
C LEU A 44 1.22 -1.49 0.19
N GLY A 45 0.43 -0.43 0.29
CA GLY A 45 -0.18 -0.05 1.55
C GLY A 45 -0.90 1.28 1.51
N ARG A 46 -1.38 1.65 2.70
CA ARG A 46 -1.95 2.95 3.03
C ARG A 46 -1.37 3.45 4.35
N ALA A 47 -1.24 4.76 4.51
CA ALA A 47 -0.84 5.35 5.79
C ALA A 47 -2.01 5.26 6.77
N TYR A 48 -1.93 4.43 7.82
CA TYR A 48 -2.98 4.40 8.86
C TYR A 48 -2.79 5.52 9.89
N GLY A 49 -1.59 6.08 9.98
CA GLY A 49 -1.32 7.32 10.72
C GLY A 49 -0.32 8.18 9.98
N ASP A 50 -0.22 9.44 10.42
CA ASP A 50 0.50 10.52 9.71
C ASP A 50 2.01 10.26 9.57
N HIS A 51 2.58 9.43 10.44
CA HIS A 51 4.02 9.11 10.43
C HIS A 51 4.33 7.73 9.87
N SER A 52 3.38 7.09 9.17
CA SER A 52 3.50 5.73 8.64
C SER A 52 4.80 5.49 7.88
N ARG A 53 5.50 4.40 8.20
CA ARG A 53 6.77 4.03 7.56
C ARG A 53 6.81 2.55 7.18
N VAL A 54 6.92 2.30 5.88
CA VAL A 54 7.06 0.96 5.30
C VAL A 54 8.18 0.96 4.27
N ILE A 55 9.07 -0.02 4.34
CA ILE A 55 10.20 -0.19 3.41
C ILE A 55 10.04 -1.55 2.75
N ILE A 56 10.03 -1.57 1.42
CA ILE A 56 10.10 -2.79 0.62
C ILE A 56 11.41 -2.73 -0.18
N ALA A 57 12.34 -3.62 0.11
CA ALA A 57 13.68 -3.61 -0.46
C ALA A 57 14.07 -4.98 -1.02
N ASN A 58 14.82 -5.00 -2.12
CA ASN A 58 15.32 -6.23 -2.75
C ASN A 58 14.25 -7.32 -2.91
N SER A 59 13.02 -6.94 -3.23
CA SER A 59 11.86 -7.83 -3.25
C SER A 59 11.25 -7.87 -4.64
N PHE A 60 10.66 -9.01 -5.01
CA PHE A 60 9.89 -9.14 -6.23
C PHE A 60 8.45 -8.68 -6.00
N LEU A 61 7.95 -7.81 -6.88
CA LEU A 61 6.55 -7.37 -6.91
C LEU A 61 5.86 -7.99 -8.14
N GLY A 62 4.92 -8.89 -7.92
CA GLY A 62 4.11 -9.50 -8.96
C GLY A 62 3.07 -8.53 -9.53
N ASP A 63 2.43 -8.94 -10.62
CA ASP A 63 1.44 -8.14 -11.35
C ASP A 63 0.13 -7.89 -10.59
N VAL A 64 -0.06 -8.55 -9.45
CA VAL A 64 -1.10 -8.21 -8.46
C VAL A 64 -0.96 -6.78 -7.94
N VAL A 65 0.27 -6.25 -7.87
CA VAL A 65 0.54 -4.91 -7.35
C VAL A 65 0.12 -3.88 -8.39
N ALA A 66 -0.77 -3.00 -7.99
CA ALA A 66 -1.28 -1.93 -8.81
C ALA A 66 -0.15 -0.92 -9.12
N PRO A 67 -0.05 -0.39 -10.36
CA PRO A 67 1.07 0.47 -10.76
C PRO A 67 1.27 1.71 -9.90
N GLN A 68 0.20 2.24 -9.28
CA GLN A 68 0.27 3.37 -8.35
C GLN A 68 1.06 3.04 -7.07
N GLY A 69 1.19 1.75 -6.72
CA GLY A 69 1.91 1.27 -5.56
C GLY A 69 1.20 1.55 -4.24
N TRP A 70 1.03 2.82 -3.86
CA TRP A 70 0.48 3.24 -2.56
C TRP A 70 -0.83 4.00 -2.75
N VAL A 71 -1.68 3.99 -1.73
CA VAL A 71 -2.93 4.76 -1.71
C VAL A 71 -3.02 5.59 -0.45
N ALA A 72 -3.53 6.82 -0.58
CA ALA A 72 -3.87 7.65 0.57
C ALA A 72 -5.02 7.02 1.37
N TRP A 73 -4.97 7.12 2.70
CA TRP A 73 -6.09 6.72 3.54
C TRP A 73 -7.16 7.80 3.59
N THR A 74 -6.85 8.95 4.20
CA THR A 74 -7.76 10.11 4.32
C THR A 74 -7.16 11.41 3.78
N ALA A 75 -5.87 11.43 3.43
CA ALA A 75 -5.12 12.62 3.03
C ALA A 75 -5.02 12.81 1.51
N VAL A 76 -6.07 12.47 0.75
CA VAL A 76 -6.09 12.69 -0.70
C VAL A 76 -5.92 14.19 -0.99
N GLY A 77 -4.89 14.58 -1.76
CA GLY A 77 -4.61 15.99 -2.11
C GLY A 77 -3.81 16.78 -1.06
N HIS A 78 -3.33 16.12 -0.01
CA HIS A 78 -2.45 16.67 1.02
C HIS A 78 -1.22 15.79 1.18
N GLU A 79 -0.73 15.28 0.04
CA GLU A 79 0.53 14.51 -0.04
C GLU A 79 1.78 15.38 0.09
#